data_AF-A0AAF0ZBQ0-F1
#
_entry.id   AF-A0AAF0ZBQ0-F1
#
_cell.length_a   1.000
_cell.length_b   1.000
_cell.length_c   1.000
_cell.angle_alpha   90.00
_cell.angle_beta   90.00
_cell.angle_gamma   90.00
#
_symmetry.space_group_name_H-M   'P 1'
#
loop_
_entity.id
_entity.type
_entity.pdbx_description
1 polymer ?
#
loop_
_entity_poly.entity_id
_entity_poly.type
_entity_poly.pdbx_seq_one_letter_code
_entity_poly.pdbx_strand_id
1 'polypeptide(L)' 'MGFPTPSVPHHLRNIGDEDLVYLVGGENLEVEVADFPRLKKRMLRRGDSVEIYDTSDAKSFGVLDE' A
#
# COMPACT_ATOMS: atom_id res chain seq x y z
N MET A 1 -2.34 5.20 17.65
CA MET A 1 -1.53 4.29 16.80
C MET A 1 -0.88 5.13 15.71
N GLY A 2 0.37 4.88 15.34
CA GLY A 2 1.06 5.62 14.29
C GLY A 2 1.86 4.68 13.40
N PHE A 3 1.72 4.83 12.08
CA PHE A 3 2.35 4.00 11.07
C PHE A 3 3.07 4.90 10.04
N PRO A 4 4.27 5.41 10.35
CA PRO A 4 4.94 6.41 9.53
C PRO A 4 5.46 5.81 8.22
N THR A 5 5.35 6.52 7.10
CA THR A 5 5.95 6.09 5.84
C THR A 5 7.46 6.43 5.81
N PRO A 6 8.36 5.48 5.46
CA PRO A 6 8.09 4.07 5.19
C PRO A 6 8.00 3.23 6.47
N SER A 7 6.95 2.40 6.62
CA SER A 7 6.83 1.37 7.67
C SER A 7 6.63 -0.02 7.09
N VAL A 8 6.63 -1.03 7.96
CA VAL A 8 6.15 -2.37 7.62
C VAL A 8 4.66 -2.36 7.25
N PRO A 9 4.20 -3.25 6.34
CA PRO A 9 2.78 -3.45 6.07
C PRO A 9 2.05 -3.84 7.36
N HIS A 10 0.91 -3.22 7.61
CA HIS A 10 0.15 -3.43 8.85
C HIS A 10 -1.35 -3.53 8.56
N HIS A 11 -2.07 -4.16 9.49
CA HIS A 11 -3.52 -4.28 9.47
C HIS A 11 -4.03 -4.17 10.89
N LEU A 12 -4.96 -3.26 11.14
CA LEU A 12 -5.59 -3.08 12.45
C LEU A 12 -6.90 -3.87 12.47
N ARG A 13 -7.10 -4.71 13.49
CA ARG A 13 -8.34 -5.47 13.71
C ARG A 13 -8.83 -5.21 15.13
N ASN A 14 -10.07 -4.76 15.27
CA ASN A 14 -10.74 -4.77 16.56
C ASN A 14 -11.15 -6.21 16.91
N ILE A 15 -10.71 -6.71 18.06
CA ILE A 15 -11.04 -8.06 18.58
C ILE A 15 -11.82 -7.99 19.90
N GLY A 16 -12.12 -6.78 20.38
CA GLY A 16 -12.93 -6.55 21.58
C GLY A 16 -14.42 -6.52 21.28
N ASP A 17 -15.21 -6.33 22.33
CA ASP A 17 -16.65 -6.16 22.34
C ASP A 17 -17.09 -4.68 22.38
N GLU A 18 -16.14 -3.76 22.54
CA GLU A 18 -16.35 -2.32 22.46
C GLU A 18 -15.78 -1.70 21.16
N ASP A 19 -16.21 -0.48 20.86
CA ASP A 19 -15.78 0.25 19.67
C ASP A 19 -14.32 0.71 19.76
N LEU A 20 -13.55 0.43 18.71
CA LEU A 20 -12.22 1.00 18.50
C LEU A 20 -12.33 2.29 17.69
N VAL A 21 -12.35 3.43 18.38
CA VAL A 21 -12.35 4.75 17.76
C VAL A 21 -10.92 5.29 17.67
N TYR A 22 -10.47 5.61 16.45
CA TYR A 22 -9.15 6.21 16.23
C TYR A 22 -9.15 7.13 15.00
N LEU A 23 -8.23 8.09 14.99
CA LEU A 23 -8.01 9.00 13.87
C LEU A 23 -7.01 8.39 12.87
N VAL A 24 -7.35 8.44 11.59
CA VAL A 24 -6.44 8.11 10.49
C VAL A 24 -6.07 9.40 9.77
N GLY A 25 -4.78 9.61 9.57
CA GLY A 25 -4.24 10.69 8.75
C GLY A 25 -3.15 10.14 7.84
N GLY A 26 -3.07 10.66 6.63
CA GLY A 26 -2.09 10.27 5.63
C GLY A 26 -1.96 11.35 4.55
N GLU A 27 -1.02 11.15 3.65
CA GLU A 27 -0.84 12.01 2.48
C GLU A 27 -1.87 11.62 1.40
N ASN A 28 -2.28 12.59 0.59
CA ASN A 28 -3.12 12.37 -0.58
C ASN A 28 -2.35 12.84 -1.82
N LEU A 29 -1.66 11.89 -2.47
CA LEU A 29 -0.82 12.15 -3.62
C LEU A 29 -1.51 11.69 -4.91
N GLU A 30 -1.11 12.26 -6.03
CA GLU A 30 -1.64 11.93 -7.36
C GLU A 30 -1.31 10.48 -7.77
N VAL A 31 -0.16 9.97 -7.29
CA VAL A 31 0.33 8.62 -7.57
C VAL A 31 0.59 7.88 -6.26
N GLU A 32 0.09 6.65 -6.17
CA GLU A 32 0.33 5.76 -5.03
C GLU A 32 0.73 4.36 -5.50
N VAL A 33 1.63 3.74 -4.75
CA VAL A 33 1.99 2.33 -4.90
C VAL A 33 1.79 1.63 -3.56
N ALA A 34 1.00 0.57 -3.55
CA ALA A 34 0.72 -0.21 -2.34
C ALA A 34 0.93 -1.71 -2.58
N ASP A 35 1.70 -2.35 -1.70
CA ASP A 35 1.89 -3.80 -1.70
C ASP A 35 0.95 -4.47 -0.71
N PHE A 36 0.30 -5.56 -1.14
CA PHE A 36 -0.57 -6.40 -0.32
C PHE A 36 0.05 -7.80 -0.19
N PRO A 37 0.98 -8.04 0.76
CA PRO A 37 1.83 -9.23 0.76
C PRO A 37 1.06 -10.56 0.80
N ARG A 38 -0.03 -10.62 1.59
CA ARG A 38 -0.86 -11.83 1.69
C ARG A 38 -1.58 -12.16 0.38
N LEU A 39 -1.91 -11.14 -0.41
CA LEU A 39 -2.58 -11.28 -1.70
C LEU A 39 -1.59 -11.48 -2.85
N LYS A 40 -0.29 -11.23 -2.62
CA LYS A 40 0.75 -11.19 -3.67
C LYS A 40 0.39 -10.23 -4.81
N LYS A 41 -0.24 -9.10 -4.45
CA LYS A 41 -0.66 -8.06 -5.38
C LYS A 41 0.03 -6.73 -5.07
N ARG A 42 0.30 -5.95 -6.11
CA ARG A 42 0.69 -4.55 -6.06
C ARG A 42 -0.38 -3.69 -6.73
N MET A 43 -0.79 -2.62 -6.08
CA MET A 43 -1.63 -1.57 -6.65
C MET A 43 -0.78 -0.41 -7.15
N LEU A 44 -1.11 0.10 -8.33
CA LEU A 44 -0.69 1.40 -8.83
C LEU A 44 -1.94 2.27 -9.02
N ARG A 45 -2.05 3.36 -8.28
CA ARG A 45 -3.10 4.36 -8.46
C ARG A 45 -2.51 5.61 -9.11
N ARG A 46 -3.16 6.13 -10.16
CA ARG A 46 -2.80 7.36 -10.88
C ARG A 46 -4.06 8.17 -11.12
N GLY A 47 -4.26 9.23 -10.33
CA GLY A 47 -5.55 9.92 -10.28
C GLY A 47 -6.67 8.94 -9.93
N ASP A 48 -7.66 8.83 -10.83
CA ASP A 48 -8.81 7.93 -10.71
C ASP A 48 -8.57 6.53 -11.28
N SER A 49 -7.43 6.30 -11.96
CA SER A 49 -7.09 4.98 -12.52
C SER A 49 -6.42 4.11 -11.47
N VAL A 50 -6.88 2.85 -11.37
CA VAL A 50 -6.29 1.83 -10.50
C VAL A 50 -5.92 0.60 -11.33
N GLU A 51 -4.67 0.18 -11.22
CA GLU A 51 -4.16 -1.05 -11.81
C GLU A 51 -3.64 -1.98 -10.72
N ILE A 52 -3.92 -3.27 -10.87
CA ILE A 52 -3.49 -4.31 -9.94
C ILE A 52 -2.62 -5.32 -10.71
N TYR A 53 -1.42 -5.56 -10.20
CA TYR A 53 -0.47 -6.51 -10.76
C TYR A 53 -0.17 -7.63 -9.77
N ASP A 54 0.13 -8.82 -10.29
CA ASP A 54 0.78 -9.86 -9.49
C ASP A 54 2.21 -9.43 -9.17
N THR A 55 2.63 -9.56 -7.91
CA THR A 55 4.00 -9.18 -7.52
C THR A 55 5.06 -10.07 -8.18
N SER A 56 4.69 -11.26 -8.65
CA SER A 56 5.57 -12.15 -9.42
C SER A 56 5.91 -11.60 -10.81
N ASP A 57 5.10 -10.70 -11.34
CA ASP A 57 5.28 -10.16 -12.68
C ASP A 57 6.23 -8.95 -12.70
N ALA A 58 6.66 -8.50 -11.52
CA ALA A 58 7.60 -7.40 -11.38
C ALA A 58 8.95 -7.76 -12.04
N LYS A 59 9.41 -6.90 -12.94
CA LYS A 59 10.71 -7.01 -13.60
C LYS A 59 11.57 -5.82 -13.19
N SER A 60 12.86 -6.07 -12.97
CA SER A 60 13.83 -4.99 -12.84
C SER A 60 13.85 -4.20 -14.14
N PHE A 61 14.01 -2.89 -14.03
CA PHE A 61 14.12 -2.00 -15.19
C PHE A 61 15.42 -2.24 -16.00
N GLY A 62 16.39 -2.96 -15.42
CA GLY A 62 17.71 -3.19 -16.02
C GLY A 62 18.68 -2.04 -15.74
N VAL A 63 19.83 -2.05 -16.42
CA VAL A 63 20.73 -0.89 -16.49
C VAL A 63 20.13 0.03 -17.55
N LEU A 64 19.90 1.29 -17.19
CA LEU A 64 19.61 2.32 -18.18
C LEU A 64 20.93 2.62 -18.89
N ASP A 65 21.02 2.33 -20.18
CA ASP A 65 22.11 2.86 -20.99
C ASP A 65 22.01 4.39 -20.96
N GLU A 66 23.12 5.05 -20.57
CA GLU A 66 23.25 6.52 -20.53
C GLU A 66 23.15 7.16 -21.92
#